data_AF-A0AA35LUT8-F1
#
_entry.id   AF-A0AA35LUT8-F1
#
_cell.length_a   1.000
_cell.length_b   1.000
_cell.length_c   1.000
_cell.angle_alpha   90.00
_cell.angle_beta   90.00
_cell.angle_gamma   90.00
#
_symmetry.space_group_name_H-M   'P 1'
#
loop_
_entity.id
_entity.type
_entity.pdbx_description
1 polymer ?
#
loop_
_entity_poly.entity_id
_entity_poly.type
_entity_poly.pdbx_seq_one_letter_code
_entity_poly.pdbx_strand_id
1 'polypeptide(L)'
;MSSMHMAEGTVTWPCVSPRDLLDQLNRQKWESLSENWKAIVANFGCCLTQLQGAERLLQLRGNETNLIKELMNLGKRTWNPLEYPDSLLLEVEGNLRIRKVQQEIAEMMEKPPVNDKKNAVMQLNMGEGKSSVIVPIVAAALANGSNLVRIIVGKPQSRQMFEMLVSKLGSLMGRRVYHMPFSRSVRLTIGQAKFLQRHYQECQRQGGVLLLQPENILSFQLMVLEAAINEDVGLSDRLLRMKATFFDPCTRDIIDESDEKFSVKFELIYTIGLQTPIDYAPERWAIIRQILGLVVQYALKMSRQFLKSVEVYISTQGRSPRVRFLDKKASDQVLGLVVDHICQYGLLPGFPVSRLSKQSRFNIREYITNPKPSLEVASSVEGSDFWASSSQSLLLIRGLFAGSILDFVFSKKKMESQLRP
;
A
#
# COMPACT_ATOMS: atom_id res chain seq x y z
N MET A 1 -30.39 21.98 43.54
CA MET A 1 -30.39 23.34 42.93
C MET A 1 -29.58 23.24 41.65
N SER A 2 -30.20 23.50 40.50
CA SER A 2 -29.49 23.43 39.21
C SER A 2 -28.37 24.49 39.18
N SER A 3 -27.31 24.22 38.43
CA SER A 3 -26.20 25.16 38.20
C SER A 3 -26.67 26.54 37.70
N MET A 4 -27.85 26.61 37.07
CA MET A 4 -28.51 27.87 36.67
C MET A 4 -28.86 28.78 37.86
N HIS A 5 -29.41 28.23 38.94
CA HIS A 5 -29.81 29.05 40.11
C HIS A 5 -28.62 29.61 40.88
N MET A 6 -27.44 28.99 40.80
CA MET A 6 -26.22 29.57 41.38
C MET A 6 -25.64 30.68 40.49
N ALA A 7 -25.74 30.56 39.16
CA ALA A 7 -25.24 31.57 38.22
C ALA A 7 -26.08 32.86 38.22
N GLU A 8 -27.40 32.75 38.43
CA GLU A 8 -28.30 33.92 38.58
C GLU A 8 -27.94 34.79 39.79
N GLY A 9 -27.42 34.19 40.87
CA GLY A 9 -27.04 34.90 42.09
C GLY A 9 -25.66 35.58 42.05
N THR A 10 -24.78 35.21 41.11
CA THR A 10 -23.37 35.64 41.10
C THR A 10 -22.98 36.55 39.93
N VAL A 11 -23.87 36.82 38.97
CA VAL A 11 -23.60 37.67 37.77
C VAL A 11 -22.36 37.19 36.97
N THR A 12 -21.99 35.92 37.10
CA THR A 12 -20.88 35.32 36.34
C THR A 12 -21.47 34.44 35.24
N TRP A 13 -21.96 35.08 34.18
CA TRP A 13 -22.36 34.36 32.97
C TRP A 13 -21.11 33.78 32.28
N PRO A 14 -21.15 32.55 31.74
CA PRO A 14 -20.03 32.01 30.98
C PRO A 14 -19.75 32.92 29.78
N CYS A 15 -18.49 33.31 29.58
CA CYS A 15 -18.09 34.00 28.35
C CYS A 15 -18.23 33.02 27.18
N VAL A 16 -19.25 33.21 26.35
CA VAL A 16 -19.45 32.42 25.14
C VAL A 16 -18.47 32.91 24.08
N SER A 17 -17.52 32.06 23.70
CA SER A 17 -16.60 32.34 22.59
C SER A 17 -17.19 31.88 21.25
N PRO A 18 -16.73 32.43 20.11
CA PRO A 18 -17.07 31.90 18.78
C PRO A 18 -16.83 30.39 18.65
N ARG A 19 -15.81 29.88 19.36
CA ARG A 19 -15.48 28.45 19.39
C ARG A 19 -16.60 27.65 20.06
N ASP A 20 -17.18 28.14 21.15
CA ASP A 20 -18.26 27.44 21.87
C ASP A 20 -19.54 27.35 21.04
N LEU A 21 -19.81 28.35 20.19
CA LEU A 21 -20.90 28.33 19.21
C LEU A 21 -20.63 27.34 18.08
N LEU A 22 -19.41 27.34 17.52
CA LEU A 22 -19.04 26.43 16.45
C LEU A 22 -19.01 24.97 16.92
N ASP A 23 -18.58 24.72 18.15
CA ASP A 23 -18.57 23.38 18.74
C ASP A 23 -19.97 22.76 18.83
N GLN A 24 -21.04 23.56 18.75
CA GLN A 24 -22.42 23.05 18.64
C GLN A 24 -22.70 22.34 17.29
N LEU A 25 -21.93 22.62 16.24
CA LEU A 25 -21.99 21.90 14.95
C LEU A 25 -21.47 20.46 15.08
N ASN A 26 -20.74 20.13 16.15
CA ASN A 26 -20.25 18.79 16.39
C ASN A 26 -21.43 17.81 16.47
N ARG A 27 -21.30 16.65 15.82
CA ARG A 27 -22.30 15.58 15.81
C ARG A 27 -22.96 15.31 17.17
N GLN A 28 -22.17 15.21 18.25
CA GLN A 28 -22.71 14.85 19.58
C GLN A 28 -23.67 15.91 20.14
N LYS A 29 -23.46 17.18 19.78
CA LYS A 29 -24.27 18.31 20.24
C LYS A 29 -25.36 18.65 19.23
N TRP A 30 -25.07 18.50 17.94
CA TRP A 30 -25.96 18.84 16.84
C TRP A 30 -27.33 18.18 16.94
N GLU A 31 -27.37 16.88 17.29
CA GLU A 31 -28.62 16.13 17.45
C GLU A 31 -29.50 16.65 18.59
N SER A 32 -28.92 17.31 19.60
CA SER A 32 -29.66 17.84 20.76
C SER A 32 -30.20 19.26 20.59
N LEU A 33 -29.77 19.97 19.54
CA LEU A 33 -30.18 21.35 19.27
C LEU A 33 -31.55 21.40 18.60
N SER A 34 -32.33 22.44 18.90
CA SER A 34 -33.55 22.73 18.16
C SER A 34 -33.23 23.22 16.74
N GLU A 35 -34.16 23.02 15.80
CA GLU A 35 -33.98 23.43 14.39
C GLU A 35 -33.68 24.93 14.24
N ASN A 36 -34.27 25.78 15.09
CA ASN A 36 -33.96 27.22 15.10
C ASN A 36 -32.51 27.49 15.49
N TRP A 37 -31.99 26.81 16.51
CA TRP A 37 -30.59 26.95 16.92
C TRP A 37 -29.63 26.37 15.89
N LYS A 38 -29.97 25.24 15.26
CA LYS A 38 -29.22 24.69 14.13
C LYS A 38 -29.08 25.72 13.01
N ALA A 39 -30.18 26.37 12.61
CA ALA A 39 -30.17 27.45 11.62
C ALA A 39 -29.25 28.61 12.01
N ILE A 40 -29.33 29.09 13.26
CA ILE A 40 -28.52 30.21 13.74
C ILE A 40 -27.03 29.85 13.74
N VAL A 41 -26.66 28.69 14.29
CA VAL A 41 -25.25 28.26 14.40
C VAL A 41 -24.66 27.98 13.01
N ALA A 42 -25.41 27.31 12.13
CA ALA A 42 -24.96 27.07 10.75
C ALA A 42 -24.76 28.38 9.98
N ASN A 43 -25.67 29.35 10.15
CA ASN A 43 -25.51 30.68 9.55
C ASN A 43 -24.30 31.41 10.12
N PHE A 44 -24.06 31.33 11.42
CA PHE A 44 -22.86 31.90 12.05
C PHE A 44 -21.57 31.32 11.44
N GLY A 45 -21.48 29.99 11.32
CA GLY A 45 -20.34 29.35 10.65
C GLY A 45 -20.22 29.78 9.19
N CYS A 46 -21.34 29.93 8.47
CA CYS A 46 -21.34 30.45 7.09
C CYS A 46 -20.79 31.89 7.01
N CYS A 47 -21.20 32.79 7.89
CA CYS A 47 -20.67 34.15 7.94
C CYS A 47 -19.16 34.15 8.24
N LEU A 48 -18.71 33.28 9.15
CA LEU A 48 -17.29 33.17 9.48
C LEU A 48 -16.46 32.69 8.27
N THR A 49 -16.93 31.67 7.54
CA THR A 49 -16.23 31.23 6.31
C THR A 49 -16.19 32.30 5.22
N GLN A 50 -17.20 33.17 5.15
CA GLN A 50 -17.21 34.30 4.21
C GLN A 50 -16.19 35.36 4.62
N LEU A 51 -16.10 35.68 5.92
CA LEU A 51 -15.08 36.57 6.46
C LEU A 51 -13.67 36.04 6.17
N GLN A 52 -13.41 34.77 6.51
CA GLN A 52 -12.18 34.06 6.20
C GLN A 52 -11.86 34.10 4.70
N GLY A 53 -12.87 33.92 3.84
CA GLY A 53 -12.74 34.06 2.39
C GLY A 53 -12.30 35.46 1.96
N ALA A 54 -12.94 36.51 2.51
CA ALA A 54 -12.58 37.89 2.23
C ALA A 54 -11.14 38.20 2.67
N GLU A 55 -10.70 37.70 3.81
CA GLU A 55 -9.31 37.83 4.28
C GLU A 55 -8.32 37.12 3.34
N ARG A 56 -8.64 35.91 2.87
CA ARG A 56 -7.81 35.20 1.88
C ARG A 56 -7.72 35.96 0.56
N LEU A 57 -8.81 36.57 0.08
CA LEU A 57 -8.79 37.41 -1.12
C LEU A 57 -7.84 38.61 -0.95
N LEU A 58 -7.83 39.25 0.22
CA LEU A 58 -6.90 40.35 0.52
C LEU A 58 -5.44 39.88 0.52
N GLN A 59 -5.16 38.69 1.05
CA GLN A 59 -3.81 38.11 1.06
C GLN A 59 -3.32 37.71 -0.34
N LEU A 60 -4.23 37.39 -1.26
CA LEU A 60 -3.91 37.03 -2.64
C LEU A 60 -3.73 38.24 -3.57
N ARG A 61 -3.70 39.46 -3.02
CA ARG A 61 -3.42 40.69 -3.78
C ARG A 61 -2.06 40.60 -4.46
N GLY A 62 -2.05 40.67 -5.79
CA GLY A 62 -0.85 40.52 -6.62
C GLY A 62 -0.66 39.13 -7.23
N ASN A 63 -1.53 38.16 -6.92
CA ASN A 63 -1.58 36.86 -7.59
C ASN A 63 -2.95 36.65 -8.27
N GLU A 64 -3.11 37.22 -9.47
CA GLU A 64 -4.39 37.25 -10.20
C GLU A 64 -4.98 35.86 -10.43
N THR A 65 -4.14 34.88 -10.77
CA THR A 65 -4.61 33.52 -11.06
C THR A 65 -5.24 32.85 -9.83
N ASN A 66 -4.61 32.96 -8.66
CA ASN A 66 -5.15 32.37 -7.43
C ASN A 66 -6.33 33.19 -6.88
N LEU A 67 -6.31 34.51 -7.07
CA LEU A 67 -7.43 35.39 -6.70
C LEU A 67 -8.71 35.02 -7.45
N ILE A 68 -8.62 34.83 -8.77
CA ILE A 68 -9.78 34.42 -9.61
C ILE A 68 -10.29 33.05 -9.15
N LYS A 69 -9.40 32.09 -8.89
CA LYS A 69 -9.79 30.77 -8.39
C LYS A 69 -10.52 30.85 -7.04
N GLU A 70 -10.02 31.64 -6.10
CA GLU A 70 -10.65 31.82 -4.80
C GLU A 70 -12.02 32.50 -4.93
N LEU A 71 -12.13 33.53 -5.77
CA LEU A 71 -13.37 34.25 -6.00
C LEU A 71 -14.45 33.35 -6.63
N MET A 72 -14.07 32.48 -7.57
CA MET A 72 -14.98 31.48 -8.13
C MET A 72 -15.46 30.48 -7.07
N ASN A 73 -14.58 30.06 -6.15
CA ASN A 73 -14.93 29.11 -5.09
C ASN A 73 -15.80 29.73 -3.98
N LEU A 74 -15.67 31.03 -3.71
CA LEU A 74 -16.46 31.74 -2.69
C LEU A 74 -17.92 32.01 -3.07
N GLY A 75 -18.35 31.56 -4.26
CA GLY A 75 -19.74 31.58 -4.67
C GLY A 75 -20.70 30.80 -3.75
N LYS A 76 -21.95 30.68 -4.21
CA LYS A 76 -23.02 29.96 -3.49
C LYS A 76 -22.62 28.50 -3.28
N ARG A 77 -22.81 27.99 -2.04
CA ARG A 77 -22.62 26.56 -1.72
C ARG A 77 -23.56 25.71 -2.57
N THR A 78 -23.07 24.56 -3.03
CA THR A 78 -23.89 23.53 -3.68
C THR A 78 -24.55 22.57 -2.68
N TRP A 79 -24.12 22.60 -1.43
CA TRP A 79 -24.59 21.76 -0.33
C TRP A 79 -25.16 22.60 0.81
N ASN A 80 -26.02 21.98 1.62
CA ASN A 80 -26.69 22.62 2.74
C ASN A 80 -25.89 22.42 4.04
N PRO A 81 -25.43 23.49 4.71
CA PRO A 81 -24.70 23.37 5.97
C PRO A 81 -25.49 22.78 7.14
N LEU A 82 -26.82 22.78 7.05
CA LEU A 82 -27.68 22.10 8.04
C LEU A 82 -27.65 20.58 7.89
N GLU A 83 -27.44 20.09 6.67
CA GLU A 83 -27.33 18.67 6.36
C GLU A 83 -25.90 18.16 6.57
N TYR A 84 -24.90 19.02 6.36
CA TYR A 84 -23.48 18.68 6.47
C TYR A 84 -22.73 19.62 7.45
N PRO A 85 -23.06 19.60 8.75
CA PRO A 85 -22.44 20.48 9.74
C PRO A 85 -20.93 20.21 9.92
N ASP A 86 -20.52 18.94 9.80
CA ASP A 86 -19.11 18.53 9.82
C ASP A 86 -18.34 19.18 8.65
N SER A 87 -18.88 19.20 7.43
CA SER A 87 -18.26 19.89 6.29
C SER A 87 -18.08 21.39 6.55
N LEU A 88 -19.04 22.03 7.21
CA LEU A 88 -18.92 23.44 7.60
C LEU A 88 -17.83 23.65 8.65
N LEU A 89 -17.71 22.77 9.64
CA LEU A 89 -16.61 22.80 10.61
C LEU A 89 -15.26 22.67 9.91
N LEU A 90 -15.14 21.78 8.92
CA LEU A 90 -13.90 21.62 8.16
C LEU A 90 -13.51 22.90 7.40
N GLU A 91 -14.48 23.61 6.80
CA GLU A 91 -14.21 24.90 6.15
C GLU A 91 -13.66 25.92 7.15
N VAL A 92 -14.33 26.04 8.31
CA VAL A 92 -13.97 27.00 9.35
C VAL A 92 -12.59 26.71 9.94
N GLU A 93 -12.35 25.47 10.38
CA GLU A 93 -11.07 25.08 10.98
C GLU A 93 -9.94 25.03 9.96
N GLY A 94 -10.27 24.65 8.74
CA GLY A 94 -9.31 24.60 7.64
C GLY A 94 -8.99 25.95 7.03
N ASN A 95 -9.70 27.02 7.40
CA ASN A 95 -9.68 28.31 6.74
C ASN A 95 -9.71 28.14 5.21
N LEU A 96 -10.67 27.34 4.73
CA LEU A 96 -10.79 26.97 3.32
C LEU A 96 -12.24 26.95 2.86
N ARG A 97 -12.41 26.87 1.54
CA ARG A 97 -13.71 26.74 0.89
C ARG A 97 -13.79 25.40 0.17
N ILE A 98 -14.76 24.56 0.53
CA ILE A 98 -14.96 23.27 -0.15
C ILE A 98 -15.45 23.55 -1.58
N ARG A 99 -14.71 23.02 -2.56
CA ARG A 99 -15.04 23.20 -3.98
C ARG A 99 -16.21 22.30 -4.37
N LYS A 100 -16.98 22.75 -5.37
CA LYS A 100 -18.10 21.98 -5.94
C LYS A 100 -17.71 20.53 -6.29
N VAL A 101 -16.60 20.34 -7.01
CA VAL A 101 -16.11 19.01 -7.40
C VAL A 101 -15.76 18.12 -6.19
N GLN A 102 -15.24 18.70 -5.10
CA GLN A 102 -14.89 17.95 -3.90
C GLN A 102 -16.15 17.46 -3.18
N GLN A 103 -17.18 18.32 -3.10
CA GLN A 103 -18.47 17.96 -2.52
C GLN A 103 -19.18 16.88 -3.36
N GLU A 104 -19.26 17.05 -4.68
CA GLU A 104 -19.90 16.07 -5.57
C GLU A 104 -19.26 14.68 -5.41
N ILE A 105 -17.93 14.64 -5.32
CA ILE A 105 -17.21 13.39 -5.11
C ILE A 105 -17.46 12.82 -3.71
N ALA A 106 -17.45 13.66 -2.67
CA ALA A 106 -17.75 13.23 -1.32
C ALA A 106 -19.15 12.59 -1.23
N GLU A 107 -20.17 13.23 -1.80
CA GLU A 107 -21.54 12.71 -1.85
C GLU A 107 -21.60 11.35 -2.58
N MET A 108 -20.92 11.22 -3.72
CA MET A 108 -20.86 9.95 -4.46
C MET A 108 -20.11 8.85 -3.68
N MET A 109 -19.09 9.19 -2.88
CA MET A 109 -18.37 8.23 -2.03
C MET A 109 -19.19 7.80 -0.81
N GLU A 110 -19.95 8.73 -0.23
CA GLU A 110 -20.85 8.47 0.89
C GLU A 110 -22.03 7.59 0.46
N LYS A 111 -22.68 7.97 -0.64
CA LYS A 111 -23.88 7.32 -1.19
C LYS A 111 -23.68 7.01 -2.68
N PRO A 112 -23.01 5.88 -3.01
CA PRO A 112 -22.82 5.46 -4.39
C PRO A 112 -24.17 5.32 -5.13
N PRO A 113 -24.32 5.86 -6.35
CA PRO A 113 -25.60 5.98 -7.06
C PRO A 113 -26.18 4.64 -7.56
N VAL A 114 -25.44 3.53 -7.44
CA VAL A 114 -25.91 2.22 -7.88
C VAL A 114 -26.81 1.61 -6.80
N ASN A 115 -28.04 1.22 -7.18
CA ASN A 115 -29.07 0.59 -6.32
C ASN A 115 -28.59 -0.63 -5.48
N ASP A 116 -27.39 -1.14 -5.74
CA ASP A 116 -26.81 -2.31 -5.09
C ASP A 116 -25.82 -2.00 -3.94
N LYS A 117 -25.69 -0.74 -3.47
CA LYS A 117 -24.70 -0.38 -2.42
C LYS A 117 -23.28 -0.88 -2.75
N LYS A 118 -22.86 -0.74 -4.00
CA LYS A 118 -21.55 -1.22 -4.50
C LYS A 118 -20.40 -0.27 -4.15
N ASN A 119 -19.19 -0.78 -4.24
CA ASN A 119 -17.95 -0.01 -4.12
C ASN A 119 -17.87 1.05 -5.23
N ALA A 120 -17.24 2.19 -4.93
CA ALA A 120 -17.03 3.27 -5.89
C ALA A 120 -15.54 3.65 -5.95
N VAL A 121 -15.07 4.00 -7.15
CA VAL A 121 -13.71 4.48 -7.40
C VAL A 121 -13.82 5.85 -8.05
N MET A 122 -13.07 6.81 -7.52
CA MET A 122 -13.11 8.21 -7.95
C MET A 122 -11.73 8.63 -8.45
N GLN A 123 -11.70 9.40 -9.54
CA GLN A 123 -10.46 9.94 -10.09
C GLN A 123 -10.47 11.47 -9.96
N LEU A 124 -9.42 12.00 -9.33
CA LEU A 124 -9.14 13.43 -9.27
C LEU A 124 -7.72 13.70 -9.74
N ASN A 125 -7.50 14.91 -10.22
CA ASN A 125 -6.15 15.41 -10.50
C ASN A 125 -5.35 15.57 -9.21
N MET A 126 -4.02 15.45 -9.31
CA MET A 126 -3.12 15.67 -8.19
C MET A 126 -3.22 17.13 -7.70
N GLY A 127 -3.21 17.32 -6.37
CA GLY A 127 -3.31 18.65 -5.76
C GLY A 127 -4.73 19.20 -5.58
N GLU A 128 -5.78 18.48 -6.02
CA GLU A 128 -7.19 18.91 -5.84
C GLU A 128 -7.75 18.64 -4.43
N GLY A 129 -6.91 18.32 -3.45
CA GLY A 129 -7.32 18.15 -2.05
C GLY A 129 -8.05 16.83 -1.75
N LYS A 130 -7.69 15.73 -2.43
CA LYS A 130 -8.27 14.39 -2.18
C LYS A 130 -8.13 13.99 -0.71
N SER A 131 -6.88 13.91 -0.25
CA SER A 131 -6.54 13.49 1.10
C SER A 131 -6.88 14.55 2.15
N SER A 132 -6.76 15.85 1.83
CA SER A 132 -6.90 16.94 2.80
C SER A 132 -8.32 17.47 3.00
N VAL A 133 -9.24 17.20 2.06
CA VAL A 133 -10.62 17.69 2.10
C VAL A 133 -11.61 16.55 1.96
N ILE A 134 -11.54 15.77 0.88
CA ILE A 134 -12.55 14.74 0.58
C ILE A 134 -12.50 13.61 1.62
N VAL A 135 -11.31 13.07 1.90
CA VAL A 135 -11.16 11.97 2.88
C VAL A 135 -11.71 12.35 4.26
N PRO A 136 -11.38 13.52 4.86
CA PRO A 136 -11.98 13.96 6.12
C PRO A 136 -13.50 14.10 6.09
N ILE A 137 -14.08 14.72 5.04
CA ILE A 137 -15.54 14.91 4.90
C ILE A 137 -16.23 13.56 4.88
N VAL A 138 -15.81 12.68 3.98
CA VAL A 138 -16.40 11.35 3.80
C VAL A 138 -16.22 10.52 5.07
N ALA A 139 -15.05 10.60 5.71
CA ALA A 139 -14.81 9.89 6.96
C ALA A 139 -15.71 10.36 8.10
N ALA A 140 -15.91 11.68 8.24
CA ALA A 140 -16.81 12.25 9.23
C ALA A 140 -18.27 11.84 8.98
N ALA A 141 -18.74 11.95 7.74
CA ALA A 141 -20.10 11.56 7.37
C ALA A 141 -20.38 10.06 7.57
N LEU A 142 -19.42 9.20 7.21
CA LEU A 142 -19.57 7.75 7.35
C LEU A 142 -19.41 7.26 8.80
N ALA A 143 -18.64 7.97 9.64
CA ALA A 143 -18.38 7.60 11.04
C ALA A 143 -19.55 8.01 11.96
N ASN A 144 -20.72 7.46 11.68
CA ASN A 144 -22.01 7.79 12.28
C ASN A 144 -22.36 6.95 13.52
N GLY A 145 -21.40 6.27 14.15
CA GLY A 145 -21.68 5.40 15.30
C GLY A 145 -22.07 3.96 14.93
N SER A 146 -22.55 3.74 13.71
CA SER A 146 -22.97 2.43 13.20
C SER A 146 -21.91 1.78 12.31
N ASN A 147 -21.06 2.57 11.67
CA ASN A 147 -19.97 2.06 10.84
C ASN A 147 -18.60 2.31 11.48
N LEU A 148 -17.71 1.33 11.36
CA LEU A 148 -16.28 1.52 11.62
C LEU A 148 -15.60 2.02 10.34
N VAL A 149 -15.30 3.31 10.28
CA VAL A 149 -14.61 3.89 9.12
C VAL A 149 -13.13 3.57 9.18
N ARG A 150 -12.61 3.02 8.08
CA ARG A 150 -11.22 2.62 7.91
C ARG A 150 -10.60 3.40 6.78
N ILE A 151 -9.59 4.22 7.07
CA ILE A 151 -8.78 4.91 6.07
C ILE A 151 -7.54 4.07 5.82
N ILE A 152 -7.38 3.61 4.57
CA ILE A 152 -6.27 2.75 4.14
C ILE A 152 -5.30 3.58 3.31
N VAL A 153 -4.06 3.65 3.76
CA VAL A 153 -3.00 4.44 3.11
C VAL A 153 -1.70 3.67 2.97
N GLY A 154 -0.83 4.15 2.08
CA GLY A 154 0.53 3.61 1.96
C GLY A 154 1.40 3.93 3.16
N LYS A 155 2.31 3.00 3.48
CA LYS A 155 3.32 3.21 4.54
C LYS A 155 4.09 4.54 4.43
N PRO A 156 4.54 5.02 3.24
CA PRO A 156 5.24 6.30 3.14
C PRO A 156 4.39 7.52 3.53
N GLN A 157 3.08 7.47 3.26
CA GLN A 157 2.15 8.59 3.47
C GLN A 157 1.44 8.51 4.83
N SER A 158 1.53 7.38 5.52
CA SER A 158 0.74 7.09 6.74
C SER A 158 0.92 8.12 7.85
N ARG A 159 2.15 8.60 8.09
CA ARG A 159 2.41 9.62 9.11
C ARG A 159 1.81 10.98 8.74
N GLN A 160 1.99 11.41 7.50
CA GLN A 160 1.43 12.67 7.01
C GLN A 160 -0.11 12.63 7.03
N MET A 161 -0.70 11.51 6.61
CA MET A 161 -2.15 11.30 6.69
C MET A 161 -2.63 11.33 8.15
N PHE A 162 -1.89 10.72 9.09
CA PHE A 162 -2.25 10.77 10.51
C PHE A 162 -2.29 12.20 11.05
N GLU A 163 -1.22 12.97 10.84
CA GLU A 163 -1.13 14.36 11.29
C GLU A 163 -2.26 15.21 10.68
N MET A 164 -2.56 15.00 9.40
CA MET A 164 -3.67 15.66 8.71
C MET A 164 -5.03 15.28 9.32
N LEU A 165 -5.32 13.98 9.50
CA LEU A 165 -6.58 13.53 10.08
C LEU A 165 -6.75 14.02 11.52
N VAL A 166 -5.71 14.00 12.34
CA VAL A 166 -5.77 14.53 13.71
C VAL A 166 -6.07 16.03 13.68
N SER A 167 -5.42 16.79 12.79
CA SER A 167 -5.65 18.22 12.65
C SER A 167 -7.07 18.56 12.16
N LYS A 168 -7.65 17.74 11.26
CA LYS A 168 -8.96 18.01 10.64
C LYS A 168 -10.14 17.42 11.41
N LEU A 169 -9.96 16.24 12.00
CA LEU A 169 -11.02 15.49 12.68
C LEU A 169 -10.96 15.66 14.20
N GLY A 170 -9.76 15.85 14.77
CA GLY A 170 -9.56 15.81 16.23
C GLY A 170 -9.89 17.10 16.96
N SER A 171 -10.12 18.21 16.25
CA SER A 171 -10.41 19.53 16.84
C SER A 171 -11.93 19.70 17.08
N LEU A 172 -12.62 20.66 16.46
CA LEU A 172 -14.05 20.93 16.71
C LEU A 172 -14.95 19.79 16.22
N MET A 173 -14.52 19.04 15.21
CA MET A 173 -15.19 17.79 14.82
C MET A 173 -15.18 16.73 15.92
N GLY A 174 -14.24 16.77 16.87
CA GLY A 174 -14.21 15.90 18.05
C GLY A 174 -14.07 14.39 17.74
N ARG A 175 -13.54 14.04 16.57
CA ARG A 175 -13.40 12.66 16.10
C ARG A 175 -11.99 12.15 16.34
N ARG A 176 -11.87 11.11 17.17
CA ARG A 176 -10.59 10.47 17.47
C ARG A 176 -10.09 9.63 16.30
N VAL A 177 -8.80 9.73 16.01
CA VAL A 177 -8.10 8.89 15.03
C VAL A 177 -7.43 7.72 15.76
N TYR A 178 -7.85 6.51 15.44
CA TYR A 178 -7.36 5.26 16.00
C TYR A 178 -6.36 4.60 15.05
N HIS A 179 -5.55 3.69 15.59
CA HIS A 179 -4.64 2.85 14.81
C HIS A 179 -4.89 1.36 15.05
N MET A 180 -4.58 0.57 14.04
CA MET A 180 -4.57 -0.89 14.12
C MET A 180 -3.16 -1.36 14.52
N PRO A 181 -2.91 -1.86 15.75
CA PRO A 181 -1.56 -2.19 16.23
C PRO A 181 -1.11 -3.58 15.78
N PHE A 182 -1.44 -3.96 14.54
CA PHE A 182 -1.08 -5.27 14.00
C PHE A 182 0.18 -5.13 13.16
N SER A 183 1.25 -5.78 13.60
CA SER A 183 2.44 -6.02 12.81
C SER A 183 2.82 -7.50 12.95
N ARG A 184 3.67 -7.98 12.05
CA ARG A 184 4.19 -9.36 12.10
C ARG A 184 4.86 -9.73 13.42
N SER A 185 5.43 -8.76 14.14
CA SER A 185 6.09 -8.99 15.42
C SER A 185 5.13 -9.11 16.60
N VAL A 186 3.86 -8.71 16.44
CA VAL A 186 2.88 -8.73 17.52
C VAL A 186 2.30 -10.14 17.63
N ARG A 187 2.54 -10.81 18.76
CA ARG A 187 1.82 -12.02 19.15
C ARG A 187 0.69 -11.60 20.08
N LEU A 188 -0.55 -11.84 19.66
CA LEU A 188 -1.71 -11.54 20.49
C LEU A 188 -2.02 -12.71 21.42
N THR A 189 -2.31 -12.37 22.67
CA THR A 189 -3.02 -13.26 23.59
C THR A 189 -4.53 -13.08 23.44
N ILE A 190 -5.32 -14.05 23.92
CA ILE A 190 -6.78 -13.95 23.95
C ILE A 190 -7.25 -12.69 24.69
N GLY A 191 -6.57 -12.32 25.79
CA GLY A 191 -6.86 -11.10 26.55
C GLY A 191 -6.66 -9.82 25.73
N GLN A 192 -5.54 -9.73 25.00
CA GLN A 192 -5.27 -8.61 24.10
C GLN A 192 -6.25 -8.57 22.92
N ALA A 193 -6.64 -9.71 22.35
CA ALA A 193 -7.66 -9.77 21.30
C ALA A 193 -9.02 -9.23 21.79
N LYS A 194 -9.43 -9.57 23.03
CA LYS A 194 -10.64 -9.02 23.66
C LYS A 194 -10.53 -7.51 23.87
N PHE A 195 -9.38 -7.03 24.34
CA PHE A 195 -9.13 -5.60 24.51
C PHE A 195 -9.25 -4.85 23.18
N LEU A 196 -8.60 -5.35 22.12
CA LEU A 196 -8.65 -4.75 20.79
C LEU A 196 -10.07 -4.71 20.23
N GLN A 197 -10.85 -5.79 20.39
CA GLN A 197 -12.24 -5.76 19.95
C GLN A 197 -13.04 -4.65 20.65
N ARG A 198 -12.93 -4.53 21.98
CA ARG A 198 -13.60 -3.45 22.73
C ARG A 198 -13.13 -2.07 22.28
N HIS A 199 -11.83 -1.94 22.00
CA HIS A 199 -11.23 -0.70 21.52
C HIS A 199 -11.79 -0.28 20.15
N TYR A 200 -11.97 -1.22 19.21
CA TYR A 200 -12.59 -0.91 17.92
C TYR A 200 -14.10 -0.67 18.01
N GLN A 201 -14.80 -1.38 18.89
CA GLN A 201 -16.22 -1.12 19.17
C GLN A 201 -16.41 0.29 19.75
N GLU A 202 -15.49 0.74 20.62
CA GLU A 202 -15.50 2.11 21.13
C GLU A 202 -15.22 3.13 20.02
N CYS A 203 -14.23 2.85 19.15
CA CYS A 203 -13.97 3.68 17.97
C CYS A 203 -15.23 3.85 17.10
N GLN A 204 -15.91 2.76 16.79
CA GLN A 204 -17.16 2.78 16.03
C GLN A 204 -18.22 3.64 16.75
N ARG A 205 -18.52 3.33 18.01
CA ARG A 205 -19.57 4.00 18.80
C ARG A 205 -19.35 5.52 18.89
N GLN A 206 -18.11 5.94 19.13
CA GLN A 206 -17.75 7.35 19.26
C GLN A 206 -17.68 8.09 17.92
N GLY A 207 -17.89 7.40 16.78
CA GLY A 207 -17.70 8.01 15.45
C GLY A 207 -16.24 8.35 15.16
N GLY A 208 -15.31 7.62 15.76
CA GLY A 208 -13.89 7.70 15.47
C GLY A 208 -13.55 7.05 14.13
N VAL A 209 -12.32 7.29 13.68
CA VAL A 209 -11.81 6.80 12.40
C VAL A 209 -10.56 5.96 12.63
N LEU A 210 -10.48 4.79 11.99
CA LEU A 210 -9.32 3.91 12.08
C LEU A 210 -8.40 4.17 10.89
N LEU A 211 -7.16 4.59 11.15
CA LEU A 211 -6.10 4.72 10.13
C LEU A 211 -5.23 3.47 10.14
N LEU A 212 -5.11 2.84 8.97
CA LEU A 212 -4.38 1.58 8.81
C LEU A 212 -3.68 1.49 7.45
N GLN A 213 -2.79 0.52 7.36
CA GLN A 213 -2.04 0.16 6.16
C GLN A 213 -2.50 -1.24 5.68
N PRO A 214 -2.37 -1.56 4.38
CA PRO A 214 -2.66 -2.90 3.87
C PRO A 214 -1.97 -4.02 4.66
N GLU A 215 -0.74 -3.78 5.12
CA GLU A 215 0.07 -4.66 5.95
C GLU A 215 -0.63 -5.03 7.26
N ASN A 216 -1.37 -4.08 7.88
CA ASN A 216 -2.07 -4.33 9.14
C ASN A 216 -3.24 -5.29 8.95
N ILE A 217 -4.00 -5.11 7.85
CA ILE A 217 -5.12 -5.99 7.48
C ILE A 217 -4.61 -7.41 7.23
N LEU A 218 -3.58 -7.53 6.42
CA LEU A 218 -3.03 -8.82 6.05
C LEU A 218 -2.35 -9.51 7.25
N SER A 219 -1.64 -8.75 8.09
CA SER A 219 -1.08 -9.30 9.35
C SER A 219 -2.19 -9.83 10.26
N PHE A 220 -3.33 -9.14 10.36
CA PHE A 220 -4.48 -9.64 11.12
C PHE A 220 -5.06 -10.93 10.51
N GLN A 221 -5.24 -10.97 9.18
CA GLN A 221 -5.76 -12.17 8.49
C GLN A 221 -4.83 -13.37 8.66
N LEU A 222 -3.52 -13.17 8.52
CA LEU A 222 -2.53 -14.22 8.71
C LEU A 222 -2.45 -14.69 10.16
N MET A 223 -2.61 -13.80 11.13
CA MET A 223 -2.64 -14.17 12.55
C MET A 223 -3.82 -15.09 12.89
N VAL A 224 -4.98 -14.91 12.23
CA VAL A 224 -6.13 -15.83 12.37
C VAL A 224 -5.74 -17.24 11.90
N LEU A 225 -5.08 -17.34 10.75
CA LEU A 225 -4.64 -18.60 10.16
C LEU A 225 -3.50 -19.25 10.98
N GLU A 226 -2.51 -18.47 11.40
CA GLU A 226 -1.39 -18.95 12.21
C GLU A 226 -1.87 -19.48 13.57
N ALA A 227 -2.82 -18.79 14.21
CA ALA A 227 -3.44 -19.29 15.44
C ALA A 227 -4.17 -20.63 15.21
N ALA A 228 -4.80 -20.82 14.05
CA ALA A 228 -5.44 -22.08 13.70
C ALA A 228 -4.42 -23.21 13.45
N ILE A 229 -3.33 -22.92 12.74
CA ILE A 229 -2.26 -23.88 12.42
C ILE A 229 -1.51 -24.31 13.68
N ASN A 230 -1.28 -23.39 14.61
CA ASN A 230 -0.62 -23.66 15.90
C ASN A 230 -1.57 -24.29 16.94
N GLU A 231 -2.77 -24.70 16.55
CA GLU A 231 -3.79 -25.32 17.41
C GLU A 231 -4.22 -24.44 18.62
N ASP A 232 -4.01 -23.11 18.56
CA ASP A 232 -4.59 -22.16 19.52
C ASP A 232 -6.04 -21.85 19.13
N VAL A 233 -6.90 -22.86 19.34
CA VAL A 233 -8.33 -22.81 18.99
C VAL A 233 -9.01 -21.61 19.64
N GLY A 234 -8.66 -21.29 20.89
CA GLY A 234 -9.25 -20.19 21.64
C GLY A 234 -8.97 -18.82 21.02
N LEU A 235 -7.72 -18.56 20.62
CA LEU A 235 -7.35 -17.32 19.94
C LEU A 235 -7.91 -17.27 18.51
N SER A 236 -7.76 -18.36 17.75
CA SER A 236 -8.20 -18.42 16.35
C SER A 236 -9.70 -18.14 16.22
N ASP A 237 -10.52 -18.84 16.98
CA ASP A 237 -11.98 -18.67 17.02
C ASP A 237 -12.38 -17.26 17.47
N ARG A 238 -11.64 -16.69 18.42
CA ARG A 238 -11.86 -15.31 18.88
C ARG A 238 -11.62 -14.27 17.79
N LEU A 239 -10.49 -14.38 17.08
CA LEU A 239 -10.11 -13.46 15.99
C LEU A 239 -11.01 -13.66 14.77
N LEU A 240 -11.36 -14.90 14.44
CA LEU A 240 -12.29 -15.23 13.36
C LEU A 240 -13.67 -14.62 13.64
N ARG A 241 -14.20 -14.75 14.86
CA ARG A 241 -15.43 -14.07 15.27
C ARG A 241 -15.31 -12.56 15.15
N MET A 242 -14.20 -11.96 15.62
CA MET A 242 -14.00 -10.52 15.47
C MET A 242 -14.02 -10.08 14.00
N LYS A 243 -13.46 -10.87 13.08
CA LYS A 243 -13.57 -10.61 11.64
C LYS A 243 -15.02 -10.70 11.16
N ALA A 244 -15.66 -11.86 11.36
CA ALA A 244 -16.94 -12.18 10.76
C ALA A 244 -18.11 -11.36 11.36
N THR A 245 -18.10 -11.09 12.66
CA THR A 245 -19.24 -10.44 13.33
C THR A 245 -19.07 -8.94 13.53
N PHE A 246 -17.87 -8.40 13.35
CA PHE A 246 -17.59 -6.99 13.60
C PHE A 246 -16.94 -6.29 12.41
N PHE A 247 -15.81 -6.79 11.88
CA PHE A 247 -15.20 -6.10 10.74
C PHE A 247 -16.04 -6.21 9.46
N ASP A 248 -16.34 -7.43 9.01
CA ASP A 248 -17.00 -7.65 7.72
C ASP A 248 -18.37 -6.94 7.58
N PRO A 249 -19.28 -6.91 8.58
CA PRO A 249 -20.58 -6.26 8.43
C PRO A 249 -20.60 -4.76 8.76
N CYS A 250 -19.62 -4.24 9.53
CA CYS A 250 -19.68 -2.87 10.06
C CYS A 250 -18.65 -1.92 9.44
N THR A 251 -17.71 -2.38 8.61
CA THR A 251 -16.65 -1.49 8.09
C THR A 251 -17.05 -0.71 6.85
N ARG A 252 -16.55 0.53 6.76
CA ARG A 252 -16.56 1.34 5.55
C ARG A 252 -15.12 1.75 5.23
N ASP A 253 -14.61 1.30 4.09
CA ASP A 253 -13.22 1.53 3.70
C ASP A 253 -13.10 2.72 2.76
N ILE A 254 -12.17 3.62 3.09
CA ILE A 254 -11.73 4.73 2.24
C ILE A 254 -10.28 4.45 1.90
N ILE A 255 -9.97 4.30 0.61
CA ILE A 255 -8.65 3.91 0.14
C ILE A 255 -8.05 5.08 -0.62
N ASP A 256 -6.93 5.61 -0.13
CA ASP A 256 -6.16 6.65 -0.83
C ASP A 256 -5.14 6.00 -1.77
N GLU A 257 -4.97 6.58 -2.96
CA GLU A 257 -4.13 6.05 -4.05
C GLU A 257 -4.42 4.56 -4.37
N SER A 258 -5.69 4.26 -4.64
CA SER A 258 -6.18 2.88 -4.83
C SER A 258 -5.52 2.12 -5.97
N ASP A 259 -5.07 2.81 -7.02
CA ASP A 259 -4.32 2.24 -8.15
C ASP A 259 -2.98 1.65 -7.69
N GLU A 260 -2.32 2.31 -6.74
CA GLU A 260 -1.11 1.79 -6.10
C GLU A 260 -1.47 0.62 -5.16
N LYS A 261 -2.49 0.78 -4.31
CA LYS A 261 -2.83 -0.24 -3.29
C LYS A 261 -3.35 -1.56 -3.86
N PHE A 262 -4.02 -1.51 -5.01
CA PHE A 262 -4.51 -2.71 -5.69
C PHE A 262 -3.55 -3.25 -6.75
N SER A 263 -2.37 -2.65 -6.91
CA SER A 263 -1.37 -3.19 -7.83
C SER A 263 -0.76 -4.49 -7.28
N VAL A 264 -0.66 -5.51 -8.14
CA VAL A 264 0.00 -6.80 -7.83
C VAL A 264 1.46 -6.64 -7.36
N LYS A 265 2.10 -5.50 -7.62
CA LYS A 265 3.45 -5.20 -7.13
C LYS A 265 3.52 -5.02 -5.62
N PHE A 266 2.39 -4.69 -4.99
CA PHE A 266 2.26 -4.53 -3.54
C PHE A 266 1.66 -5.76 -2.86
N GLU A 267 1.53 -6.88 -3.57
CA GLU A 267 1.17 -8.14 -2.96
C GLU A 267 2.26 -8.57 -1.97
N LEU A 268 1.90 -8.61 -0.69
CA LEU A 268 2.82 -8.96 0.39
C LEU A 268 2.83 -10.48 0.56
N ILE A 269 3.92 -11.12 0.16
CA ILE A 269 4.14 -12.55 0.37
C ILE A 269 4.79 -12.74 1.74
N TYR A 270 4.05 -13.36 2.67
CA TYR A 270 4.53 -13.67 4.01
C TYR A 270 4.94 -15.13 4.14
N THR A 271 6.15 -15.38 4.63
CA THR A 271 6.59 -16.71 5.03
C THR A 271 6.05 -17.04 6.42
N ILE A 272 5.62 -18.30 6.62
CA ILE A 272 5.17 -18.83 7.91
C ILE A 272 6.27 -19.74 8.48
N GLY A 273 6.46 -19.72 9.80
CA GLY A 273 7.42 -20.57 10.51
C GLY A 273 8.72 -19.88 10.90
N LEU A 274 9.68 -20.67 11.39
CA LEU A 274 11.00 -20.19 11.79
C LEU A 274 11.81 -19.77 10.57
N GLN A 275 12.72 -18.81 10.77
CA GLN A 275 13.68 -18.44 9.74
C GLN A 275 14.56 -19.66 9.42
N THR A 276 14.33 -20.26 8.26
CA THR A 276 15.20 -21.30 7.72
C THR A 276 16.13 -20.71 6.66
N PRO A 277 17.28 -21.34 6.40
CA PRO A 277 18.07 -21.03 5.21
C PRO A 277 17.17 -21.08 3.97
N ILE A 278 17.41 -20.15 3.03
CA ILE A 278 16.73 -20.21 1.73
C ILE A 278 17.01 -21.59 1.12
N ASP A 279 16.01 -22.15 0.45
CA ASP A 279 16.15 -23.46 -0.20
C ASP A 279 17.42 -23.52 -1.06
N TYR A 280 18.21 -24.56 -0.82
CA TYR A 280 19.52 -24.83 -1.39
C TYR A 280 20.62 -23.78 -1.09
N ALA A 281 20.55 -23.12 0.06
CA ALA A 281 21.61 -22.25 0.58
C ALA A 281 22.81 -23.05 1.13
N PRO A 282 24.07 -22.61 0.90
CA PRO A 282 24.51 -21.44 0.14
C PRO A 282 24.76 -21.68 -1.37
N GLU A 283 24.69 -22.93 -1.82
CA GLU A 283 25.08 -23.36 -3.17
C GLU A 283 24.28 -22.62 -4.25
N ARG A 284 22.99 -22.33 -4.00
CA ARG A 284 22.10 -21.63 -4.93
C ARG A 284 22.69 -20.32 -5.44
N TRP A 285 23.10 -19.42 -4.55
CA TRP A 285 23.68 -18.13 -4.98
C TRP A 285 25.12 -18.27 -5.43
N ALA A 286 25.87 -19.27 -4.93
CA ALA A 286 27.22 -19.55 -5.39
C ALA A 286 27.25 -19.99 -6.87
N ILE A 287 26.30 -20.83 -7.29
CA ILE A 287 26.10 -21.27 -8.67
C ILE A 287 25.67 -20.09 -9.54
N ILE A 288 24.64 -19.34 -9.12
CA ILE A 288 24.17 -18.15 -9.88
C ILE A 288 25.32 -17.16 -10.10
N ARG A 289 26.11 -16.86 -9.06
CA ARG A 289 27.25 -15.94 -9.16
C ARG A 289 28.28 -16.40 -10.18
N GLN A 290 28.63 -17.69 -10.20
CA GLN A 290 29.57 -18.24 -11.18
C GLN A 290 29.01 -18.14 -12.61
N ILE A 291 27.75 -18.50 -12.80
CA ILE A 291 27.09 -18.41 -14.11
C ILE A 291 27.09 -16.96 -14.60
N LEU A 292 26.75 -15.99 -13.74
CA LEU A 292 26.80 -14.57 -14.10
C LEU A 292 28.22 -14.12 -14.47
N GLY A 293 29.24 -14.61 -13.75
CA GLY A 293 30.64 -14.37 -14.09
C GLY A 293 31.02 -14.91 -15.48
N LEU A 294 30.59 -16.13 -15.81
CA LEU A 294 30.78 -16.72 -17.14
C LEU A 294 30.06 -15.92 -18.23
N VAL A 295 28.81 -15.51 -17.99
CA VAL A 295 28.06 -14.67 -18.94
C VAL A 295 28.83 -13.38 -19.24
N VAL A 296 29.34 -12.69 -18.22
CA VAL A 296 30.17 -11.49 -18.40
C VAL A 296 31.44 -11.79 -19.19
N GLN A 297 32.15 -12.87 -18.85
CA GLN A 297 33.38 -13.26 -19.51
C GLN A 297 33.17 -13.55 -21.01
N TYR A 298 32.13 -14.30 -21.36
CA TYR A 298 31.81 -14.64 -22.74
C TYR A 298 31.19 -13.47 -23.50
N ALA A 299 30.39 -12.62 -22.85
CA ALA A 299 29.87 -11.40 -23.44
C ALA A 299 30.99 -10.41 -23.81
N LEU A 300 32.02 -10.25 -22.95
CA LEU A 300 33.20 -9.43 -23.24
C LEU A 300 34.03 -9.97 -24.42
N LYS A 301 34.11 -11.30 -24.56
CA LYS A 301 34.78 -11.92 -25.72
C LYS A 301 33.98 -11.68 -27.00
N MET A 302 32.64 -11.80 -26.93
CA MET A 302 31.77 -11.59 -28.09
C MET A 302 31.66 -10.12 -28.49
N SER A 303 31.66 -9.17 -27.56
CA SER A 303 31.59 -7.74 -27.89
C SER A 303 32.79 -7.25 -28.70
N ARG A 304 33.95 -7.91 -28.55
CA ARG A 304 35.14 -7.67 -29.38
C ARG A 304 34.98 -8.18 -30.82
N GLN A 305 34.14 -9.19 -31.04
CA GLN A 305 33.89 -9.79 -32.35
C GLN A 305 32.66 -9.17 -33.05
N PHE A 306 31.66 -8.74 -32.28
CA PHE A 306 30.38 -8.23 -32.78
C PHE A 306 29.91 -7.00 -31.98
N LEU A 307 30.49 -5.84 -32.29
CA LEU A 307 30.24 -4.55 -31.62
C LEU A 307 28.76 -4.11 -31.60
N LYS A 308 27.92 -4.61 -32.52
CA LYS A 308 26.52 -4.18 -32.67
C LYS A 308 25.50 -5.09 -32.00
N SER A 309 25.89 -6.26 -31.51
CA SER A 309 24.94 -7.28 -31.01
C SER A 309 25.01 -7.48 -29.49
N VAL A 310 26.09 -7.05 -28.85
CA VAL A 310 26.30 -7.14 -27.39
C VAL A 310 26.90 -5.83 -26.88
N GLU A 311 26.22 -5.19 -25.93
CA GLU A 311 26.76 -4.04 -25.20
C GLU A 311 27.32 -4.52 -23.85
N VAL A 312 28.57 -4.15 -23.57
CA VAL A 312 29.16 -4.39 -22.25
C VAL A 312 29.73 -3.08 -21.70
N TYR A 313 29.14 -2.59 -20.62
CA TYR A 313 29.61 -1.40 -19.92
C TYR A 313 30.45 -1.81 -18.71
N ILE A 314 31.74 -1.53 -18.79
CA ILE A 314 32.68 -1.71 -17.69
C ILE A 314 32.62 -0.44 -16.83
N SER A 315 32.18 -0.56 -15.57
CA SER A 315 32.15 0.56 -14.61
C SER A 315 33.46 0.64 -13.81
N THR A 316 33.61 1.69 -13.00
CA THR A 316 34.75 1.91 -12.10
C THR A 316 34.94 0.76 -11.11
N GLN A 317 36.13 0.70 -10.48
CA GLN A 317 36.54 -0.41 -9.60
C GLN A 317 35.47 -0.79 -8.58
N GLY A 318 35.21 -2.11 -8.46
CA GLY A 318 34.27 -2.69 -7.49
C GLY A 318 32.86 -3.01 -8.02
N ARG A 319 32.54 -2.72 -9.28
CA ARG A 319 31.23 -3.05 -9.89
C ARG A 319 31.34 -4.17 -10.94
N SER A 320 30.33 -5.06 -10.97
CA SER A 320 30.19 -6.04 -12.05
C SER A 320 29.88 -5.33 -13.37
N PRO A 321 30.52 -5.71 -14.49
CA PRO A 321 30.18 -5.18 -15.81
C PRO A 321 28.69 -5.38 -16.12
N ARG A 322 28.09 -4.38 -16.77
CA ARG A 322 26.69 -4.48 -17.24
C ARG A 322 26.70 -5.05 -18.65
N VAL A 323 26.01 -6.16 -18.84
CA VAL A 323 25.85 -6.82 -20.15
C VAL A 323 24.43 -6.58 -20.64
N ARG A 324 24.29 -6.32 -21.94
CA ARG A 324 23.00 -6.28 -22.62
C ARG A 324 23.12 -6.96 -23.98
N PHE A 325 22.20 -7.88 -24.26
CA PHE A 325 22.07 -8.47 -25.58
C PHE A 325 21.06 -7.66 -26.40
N LEU A 326 21.48 -7.22 -27.58
CA LEU A 326 20.61 -6.46 -28.49
C LEU A 326 19.88 -7.40 -29.45
N ASP A 327 20.54 -8.50 -29.83
CA ASP A 327 20.01 -9.49 -30.75
C ASP A 327 19.84 -10.84 -30.06
N LYS A 328 18.72 -11.53 -30.36
CA LYS A 328 18.46 -12.88 -29.85
C LYS A 328 19.56 -13.87 -30.21
N LYS A 329 20.10 -13.80 -31.44
CA LYS A 329 21.21 -14.66 -31.89
C LYS A 329 22.45 -14.52 -31.01
N ALA A 330 22.75 -13.31 -30.53
CA ALA A 330 23.89 -13.08 -29.67
C ALA A 330 23.65 -13.62 -28.25
N SER A 331 22.44 -13.47 -27.72
CA SER A 331 22.04 -14.10 -26.46
C SER A 331 22.18 -15.63 -26.54
N ASP A 332 21.60 -16.25 -27.57
CA ASP A 332 21.65 -17.69 -27.78
C ASP A 332 23.11 -18.20 -27.89
N GLN A 333 23.98 -17.47 -28.58
CA GLN A 333 25.38 -17.81 -28.74
C GLN A 333 26.17 -17.70 -27.42
N VAL A 334 26.05 -16.58 -26.69
CA VAL A 334 26.74 -16.41 -25.40
C VAL A 334 26.25 -17.41 -24.39
N LEU A 335 24.94 -17.58 -24.24
CA LEU A 335 24.36 -18.52 -23.28
C LEU A 335 24.71 -19.97 -23.65
N GLY A 336 24.75 -20.30 -24.95
CA GLY A 336 25.25 -21.59 -25.44
C GLY A 336 26.70 -21.85 -25.02
N LEU A 337 27.60 -20.87 -25.20
CA LEU A 337 28.99 -20.99 -24.78
C LEU A 337 29.15 -21.14 -23.25
N VAL A 338 28.30 -20.47 -22.48
CA VAL A 338 28.28 -20.62 -21.02
C VAL A 338 27.83 -22.02 -20.63
N VAL A 339 26.77 -22.55 -21.26
CA VAL A 339 26.32 -23.93 -21.05
C VAL A 339 27.42 -24.93 -21.40
N ASP A 340 28.09 -24.74 -22.54
CA ASP A 340 29.18 -25.62 -22.98
C ASP A 340 30.33 -25.61 -21.95
N HIS A 341 30.68 -24.43 -21.42
CA HIS A 341 31.66 -24.30 -20.35
C HIS A 341 31.23 -25.07 -19.09
N ILE A 342 29.99 -24.89 -18.65
CA ILE A 342 29.44 -25.56 -17.47
C ILE A 342 29.50 -27.09 -17.65
N CYS A 343 29.07 -27.61 -18.80
CA CYS A 343 29.12 -29.04 -19.09
C CYS A 343 30.55 -29.58 -19.18
N GLN A 344 31.52 -28.77 -19.63
CA GLN A 344 32.90 -29.20 -19.76
C GLN A 344 33.66 -29.22 -18.43
N TYR A 345 33.54 -28.15 -17.64
CA TYR A 345 34.37 -27.92 -16.44
C TYR A 345 33.61 -28.13 -15.12
N GLY A 346 32.29 -28.01 -15.13
CA GLY A 346 31.46 -27.99 -13.93
C GLY A 346 31.49 -26.67 -13.19
N LEU A 347 30.73 -26.59 -12.08
CA LEU A 347 30.71 -25.45 -11.18
C LEU A 347 31.03 -25.92 -9.75
N LEU A 348 31.80 -25.12 -9.02
CA LEU A 348 32.21 -25.43 -7.64
C LEU A 348 31.79 -24.32 -6.68
N PRO A 349 31.07 -24.62 -5.58
CA PRO A 349 30.56 -25.93 -5.17
C PRO A 349 29.28 -26.33 -5.94
N GLY A 350 28.95 -27.63 -5.91
CA GLY A 350 27.59 -28.10 -6.18
C GLY A 350 27.26 -28.61 -7.58
N PHE A 351 28.16 -28.55 -8.58
CA PHE A 351 27.87 -29.09 -9.92
C PHE A 351 29.07 -29.78 -10.59
N PRO A 352 29.49 -30.96 -10.12
CA PRO A 352 30.68 -31.68 -10.60
C PRO A 352 30.44 -32.48 -11.90
N VAL A 353 29.75 -31.86 -12.87
CA VAL A 353 29.33 -32.52 -14.12
C VAL A 353 30.52 -32.96 -15.00
N SER A 354 31.70 -32.35 -14.81
CA SER A 354 32.93 -32.67 -15.54
C SER A 354 33.45 -34.09 -15.30
N ARG A 355 33.02 -34.75 -14.21
CA ARG A 355 33.39 -36.14 -13.88
C ARG A 355 32.57 -37.19 -14.66
N LEU A 356 31.50 -36.78 -15.33
CA LEU A 356 30.60 -37.68 -16.03
C LEU A 356 31.11 -38.04 -17.44
N SER A 357 30.56 -39.13 -17.98
CA SER A 357 30.82 -39.56 -19.36
C SER A 357 30.44 -38.46 -20.38
N LYS A 358 31.03 -38.51 -21.58
CA LYS A 358 30.69 -37.57 -22.66
C LYS A 358 29.19 -37.64 -23.01
N GLN A 359 28.61 -38.84 -23.01
CA GLN A 359 27.18 -39.03 -23.30
C GLN A 359 26.30 -38.41 -22.23
N SER A 360 26.61 -38.62 -20.95
CA SER A 360 25.85 -38.04 -19.85
C SER A 360 25.92 -36.51 -19.87
N ARG A 361 27.09 -35.93 -20.18
CA ARG A 361 27.23 -34.48 -20.33
C ARG A 361 26.42 -33.92 -21.49
N PHE A 362 26.33 -34.65 -22.61
CA PHE A 362 25.49 -34.27 -23.75
C PHE A 362 24.00 -34.28 -23.36
N ASN A 363 23.54 -35.35 -22.71
CA ASN A 363 22.16 -35.44 -22.22
C ASN A 363 21.83 -34.32 -21.23
N ILE A 364 22.75 -34.00 -20.30
CA ILE A 364 22.57 -32.89 -19.35
C ILE A 364 22.52 -31.54 -20.06
N ARG A 365 23.37 -31.32 -21.07
CA ARG A 365 23.38 -30.09 -21.87
C ARG A 365 22.03 -29.86 -22.54
N GLU A 366 21.48 -30.89 -23.18
CA GLU A 366 20.15 -30.83 -23.77
C GLU A 366 19.10 -30.58 -22.70
N TYR A 367 19.17 -31.30 -21.58
CA TYR A 367 18.25 -31.15 -20.47
C TYR A 367 18.26 -29.75 -19.84
N ILE A 368 19.39 -29.05 -19.74
CA ILE A 368 19.39 -27.69 -19.13
C ILE A 368 19.05 -26.58 -20.13
N THR A 369 19.18 -26.84 -21.44
CA THR A 369 18.98 -25.82 -22.49
C THR A 369 17.61 -25.90 -23.13
N ASN A 370 17.05 -27.09 -23.31
CA ASN A 370 15.78 -27.30 -24.01
C ASN A 370 14.59 -27.22 -23.03
N PRO A 371 13.62 -26.29 -23.22
CA PRO A 371 12.41 -26.24 -22.40
C PRO A 371 11.63 -27.55 -22.38
N LYS A 372 11.64 -28.30 -23.49
CA LYS A 372 10.97 -29.59 -23.65
C LYS A 372 11.97 -30.65 -24.13
N PRO A 373 12.81 -31.21 -23.24
CA PRO A 373 13.74 -32.28 -23.60
C PRO A 373 12.96 -33.53 -24.03
N SER A 374 13.60 -34.40 -24.81
CA SER A 374 13.01 -35.70 -25.14
C SER A 374 12.80 -36.55 -23.88
N LEU A 375 11.80 -37.43 -23.91
CA LEU A 375 11.50 -38.33 -22.78
C LEU A 375 12.70 -39.22 -22.43
N GLU A 376 13.47 -39.64 -23.44
CA GLU A 376 14.68 -40.45 -23.27
C GLU A 376 15.79 -39.69 -22.52
N VAL A 377 16.02 -38.44 -22.90
CA VAL A 377 17.02 -37.58 -22.25
C VAL A 377 16.60 -37.23 -20.82
N ALA A 378 15.32 -36.89 -20.62
CA ALA A 378 14.79 -36.60 -19.28
C ALA A 378 14.92 -37.82 -18.36
N SER A 379 14.48 -38.99 -18.81
CA SER A 379 14.57 -40.24 -18.04
C SER A 379 16.03 -40.64 -17.77
N SER A 380 16.93 -40.44 -18.74
CA SER A 380 18.36 -40.72 -18.58
C SER A 380 19.02 -39.82 -17.54
N VAL A 381 18.63 -38.54 -17.46
CA VAL A 381 19.18 -37.59 -16.50
C VAL A 381 18.57 -37.83 -15.12
N GLU A 382 17.24 -37.88 -15.01
CA GLU A 382 16.51 -38.00 -13.75
C GLU A 382 16.68 -39.37 -13.08
N GLY A 383 16.93 -40.42 -13.87
CA GLY A 383 17.25 -41.76 -13.37
C GLY A 383 18.72 -42.01 -13.02
N SER A 384 19.61 -41.01 -13.15
CA SER A 384 21.05 -41.18 -12.91
C SER A 384 21.46 -40.95 -11.46
N ASP A 385 22.58 -41.55 -11.03
CA ASP A 385 23.20 -41.28 -9.72
C ASP A 385 23.58 -39.79 -9.55
N PHE A 386 23.82 -39.09 -10.66
CA PHE A 386 24.09 -37.66 -10.65
C PHE A 386 22.85 -36.85 -10.25
N TRP A 387 21.65 -37.27 -10.66
CA TRP A 387 20.42 -36.63 -10.22
C TRP A 387 20.19 -36.78 -8.72
N ALA A 388 20.42 -37.98 -8.18
CA ALA A 388 20.27 -38.24 -6.75
C ALA A 388 21.14 -37.30 -5.89
N SER A 389 22.33 -36.94 -6.38
CA SER A 389 23.27 -36.07 -5.66
C SER A 389 23.17 -34.58 -6.02
N SER A 390 22.69 -34.23 -7.22
CA SER A 390 22.79 -32.86 -7.78
C SER A 390 21.50 -32.31 -8.40
N SER A 391 20.34 -32.92 -8.14
CA SER A 391 19.03 -32.50 -8.68
C SER A 391 18.74 -31.02 -8.47
N GLN A 392 18.99 -30.48 -7.27
CA GLN A 392 18.77 -29.07 -6.92
C GLN A 392 19.59 -28.12 -7.80
N SER A 393 20.89 -28.40 -7.99
CA SER A 393 21.74 -27.64 -8.92
C SER A 393 21.24 -27.72 -10.35
N LEU A 394 20.85 -28.92 -10.79
CA LEU A 394 20.47 -29.19 -12.16
C LEU A 394 19.16 -28.47 -12.51
N LEU A 395 18.17 -28.52 -11.62
CA LEU A 395 16.92 -27.79 -11.72
C LEU A 395 17.12 -26.28 -11.68
N LEU A 396 18.01 -25.78 -10.81
CA LEU A 396 18.39 -24.37 -10.76
C LEU A 396 18.97 -23.89 -12.11
N ILE A 397 19.94 -24.62 -12.65
CA ILE A 397 20.59 -24.30 -13.92
C ILE A 397 19.57 -24.39 -15.08
N ARG A 398 18.74 -25.43 -15.11
CA ARG A 398 17.64 -25.57 -16.09
C ARG A 398 16.67 -24.39 -16.04
N GLY A 399 16.30 -23.93 -14.84
CA GLY A 399 15.46 -22.73 -14.68
C GLY A 399 16.10 -21.48 -15.27
N LEU A 400 17.41 -21.31 -15.09
CA LEU A 400 18.16 -20.16 -15.62
C LEU A 400 18.24 -20.15 -17.16
N PHE A 401 18.49 -21.31 -17.78
CA PHE A 401 18.69 -21.47 -19.22
C PHE A 401 17.41 -21.84 -19.97
N ALA A 402 16.89 -23.07 -19.80
CA ALA A 402 15.65 -23.52 -20.44
C ALA A 402 14.42 -22.68 -20.03
N GLY A 403 14.38 -22.19 -18.80
CA GLY A 403 13.34 -21.24 -18.33
C GLY A 403 13.47 -19.82 -18.92
N SER A 404 14.50 -19.55 -19.74
CA SER A 404 14.76 -18.25 -20.38
C SER A 404 14.93 -17.08 -19.41
N ILE A 405 15.26 -17.34 -18.14
CA ILE A 405 15.45 -16.28 -17.13
C ILE A 405 16.66 -15.41 -17.50
N LEU A 406 17.79 -16.03 -17.87
CA LEU A 406 18.99 -15.28 -18.24
C LEU A 406 18.78 -14.45 -19.52
N ASP A 407 18.15 -15.03 -20.55
CA ASP A 407 17.80 -14.28 -21.76
C ASP A 407 16.88 -13.10 -21.43
N PHE A 408 15.84 -13.30 -20.61
CA PHE A 408 14.96 -12.21 -20.20
C PHE A 408 15.70 -11.10 -19.46
N VAL A 409 16.58 -11.47 -18.51
CA VAL A 409 17.34 -10.51 -17.69
C VAL A 409 18.31 -9.67 -18.52
N PHE A 410 18.99 -10.27 -19.49
CA PHE A 410 20.01 -9.58 -20.29
C PHE A 410 19.49 -8.95 -21.60
N SER A 411 18.32 -9.38 -22.10
CA SER A 411 17.75 -8.90 -23.36
C SER A 411 16.55 -7.96 -23.16
N LYS A 412 15.64 -8.27 -22.22
CA LYS A 412 14.31 -7.62 -22.14
C LYS A 412 14.13 -6.69 -20.94
N LYS A 413 14.79 -6.97 -19.82
CA LYS A 413 14.70 -6.10 -18.65
C LYS A 413 15.45 -4.80 -18.94
N LYS A 414 14.70 -3.70 -19.15
CA LYS A 414 15.28 -2.34 -19.08
C LYS A 414 15.81 -2.17 -17.65
N MET A 415 17.11 -2.35 -17.46
CA MET A 415 17.75 -1.90 -16.23
C MET A 415 17.67 -0.37 -16.27
N GLU A 416 16.76 0.21 -15.49
CA GLU A 416 16.65 1.65 -15.36
C GLU A 416 18.05 2.20 -15.08
N SER A 417 18.52 3.02 -16.00
CA SER A 417 19.66 3.88 -15.77
C SER A 417 19.27 4.83 -14.64
N GLN A 418 19.51 4.44 -13.39
CA GLN A 418 19.80 5.40 -12.35
C GLN A 418 21.18 6.01 -12.65
N LEU A 419 21.24 6.78 -13.73
CA LEU A 419 22.03 8.00 -13.78
C LEU A 419 21.16 9.02 -13.04
N ARG A 420 21.18 8.96 -11.71
CA ARG A 420 20.84 10.16 -10.94
C ARG A 420 22.00 11.13 -11.19
N PRO A 421 21.74 12.38 -11.58
CA PRO A 421 22.77 13.41 -11.62
C PRO A 421 23.42 13.59 -10.24
#